data_AF-A0A2V8TQA7-F1
#
_entry.id   AF-A0A2V8TQA7-F1
#
_cell.length_a   1.000
_cell.length_b   1.000
_cell.length_c   1.000
_cell.angle_alpha   90.00
_cell.angle_beta   90.00
_cell.angle_gamma   90.00
#
_symmetry.space_group_name_H-M   'P 1'
#
loop_
_entity.id
_entity.type
_entity.pdbx_description
1 polymer ?
#
loop_
_entity_poly.entity_id
_entity_poly.type
_entity_poly.pdbx_seq_one_letter_code
_entity_poly.pdbx_strand_id
1 'polypeptide(L)'
;MRIAHCAVNSPFDDAICLKSSFALGRARATETVTITSCRVSGYDEGSLLDGTFKRTVADKGGPTGRIKLGTESFGGFRNIEVSNCVFEHSRGLAIMSVDGGPIEDVRVTDITMRDIVNAPIFVRLGTRVRGPGDTLAGSIRHVRISRVTADDVGTDQGVLISGVPGHAVEDLRLSEVRFAFRGGGAPEDAALEPPELESDPPEPARFGRLPTYGLFARHVKGLEIHHVELRWLKDEKRPAVRLDDVDGADLHDVRTQRLPDLVTLVLRKVRDFRIHDSPGIPDRRVANVESAAF
;
A
#
# COMPACT_ATOMS: atom_id res chain seq x y z
N MET A 1 -9.89 -2.99 -21.54
CA MET A 1 -10.99 -2.18 -20.96
C MET A 1 -10.45 -0.80 -20.60
N ARG A 2 -11.25 0.26 -20.70
CA ARG A 2 -10.85 1.61 -20.25
C ARG A 2 -11.95 2.24 -19.41
N ILE A 3 -11.59 2.75 -18.23
CA ILE A 3 -12.44 3.54 -17.33
C ILE A 3 -11.82 4.93 -17.28
N ALA A 4 -12.56 5.96 -17.69
CA ALA A 4 -12.01 7.31 -17.74
C ALA A 4 -13.05 8.40 -17.45
N HIS A 5 -12.58 9.51 -16.87
CA HIS A 5 -13.39 10.71 -16.62
C HIS A 5 -14.61 10.46 -15.73
N CYS A 6 -14.48 9.56 -14.75
CA CYS A 6 -15.54 9.23 -13.81
C CYS A 6 -15.31 9.91 -12.46
N ALA A 7 -16.39 10.35 -11.81
CA ALA A 7 -16.42 10.61 -10.37
C ALA A 7 -17.26 9.52 -9.71
N VAL A 8 -16.66 8.74 -8.82
CA VAL A 8 -17.30 7.58 -8.19
C VAL A 8 -17.24 7.71 -6.68
N ASN A 9 -18.40 7.84 -6.05
CA ASN A 9 -18.53 7.89 -4.59
C ASN A 9 -19.05 6.55 -4.06
N SER A 10 -18.31 5.93 -3.14
CA SER A 10 -18.68 4.66 -2.52
C SER A 10 -18.25 4.66 -1.05
N PRO A 11 -19.08 5.16 -0.11
CA PRO A 11 -18.70 5.26 1.30
C PRO A 11 -18.48 3.89 1.95
N PHE A 12 -19.21 2.87 1.53
CA PHE A 12 -19.24 1.56 2.19
C PHE A 12 -18.49 0.45 1.44
N ASP A 13 -18.02 0.70 0.21
CA ASP A 13 -17.28 -0.28 -0.59
C ASP A 13 -16.25 0.41 -1.50
N ASP A 14 -15.53 -0.37 -2.31
CA ASP A 14 -14.60 0.16 -3.30
C ASP A 14 -15.34 0.97 -4.37
N ALA A 15 -14.72 2.03 -4.86
CA ALA A 15 -15.27 2.85 -5.93
C ALA A 15 -15.01 2.22 -7.31
N ILE A 16 -13.74 1.88 -7.60
CA ILE A 16 -13.38 1.18 -8.83
C ILE A 16 -12.62 -0.08 -8.45
N CYS A 17 -13.25 -1.24 -8.64
CA CYS A 17 -12.70 -2.52 -8.26
C CYS A 17 -12.53 -3.45 -9.46
N LEU A 18 -11.30 -3.89 -9.70
CA LEU A 18 -11.01 -4.97 -10.62
C LEU A 18 -11.07 -6.30 -9.85
N LYS A 19 -11.82 -7.26 -10.38
CA LYS A 19 -11.92 -8.64 -9.86
C LYS A 19 -11.48 -9.62 -10.95
N SER A 20 -10.94 -10.76 -10.57
CA SER A 20 -10.78 -11.91 -11.47
C SER A 20 -11.45 -13.13 -10.84
N SER A 21 -12.79 -13.17 -10.97
CA SER A 21 -13.63 -14.18 -10.34
C SER A 21 -13.60 -15.53 -11.11
N PHE A 22 -14.04 -16.59 -10.44
CA PHE A 22 -14.29 -17.90 -11.05
C PHE A 22 -15.71 -18.03 -11.60
N ALA A 23 -16.45 -16.93 -11.77
CA ALA A 23 -17.89 -16.94 -12.10
C ALA A 23 -18.24 -17.64 -13.43
N LEU A 24 -17.26 -17.80 -14.34
CA LEU A 24 -17.41 -18.49 -15.62
C LEU A 24 -17.06 -19.99 -15.55
N GLY A 25 -16.91 -20.56 -14.35
CA GLY A 25 -16.47 -21.95 -14.16
C GLY A 25 -15.00 -22.21 -14.51
N ARG A 26 -14.23 -21.15 -14.78
CA ARG A 26 -12.79 -21.20 -15.02
C ARG A 26 -12.13 -19.91 -14.55
N ALA A 27 -10.86 -20.00 -14.14
CA ALA A 27 -10.04 -18.84 -13.83
C ALA A 27 -9.80 -18.01 -15.10
N ARG A 28 -10.08 -16.71 -15.04
CA ARG A 28 -9.83 -15.78 -16.14
C ARG A 28 -9.22 -14.50 -15.60
N ALA A 29 -8.06 -14.13 -16.14
CA ALA A 29 -7.38 -12.90 -15.77
C ALA A 29 -8.21 -11.67 -16.14
N THR A 30 -8.14 -10.64 -15.30
CA THR A 30 -8.52 -9.28 -15.69
C THR A 30 -7.29 -8.60 -16.23
N GLU A 31 -7.26 -8.35 -17.54
CA GLU A 31 -6.05 -7.92 -18.23
C GLU A 31 -6.27 -6.76 -19.20
N THR A 32 -5.22 -5.98 -19.43
CA THR A 32 -5.23 -4.83 -20.35
C THR A 32 -6.33 -3.82 -19.97
N VAL A 33 -6.18 -3.26 -18.77
CA VAL A 33 -7.12 -2.29 -18.18
C VAL A 33 -6.41 -0.97 -17.92
N THR A 34 -7.04 0.12 -18.37
CA THR A 34 -6.61 1.49 -18.02
C THR A 34 -7.70 2.17 -17.21
N ILE A 35 -7.36 2.69 -16.02
CA ILE A 35 -8.18 3.59 -15.22
C ILE A 35 -7.50 4.95 -15.24
N THR A 36 -8.14 5.99 -15.79
CA THR A 36 -7.47 7.28 -15.94
C THR A 36 -8.37 8.49 -15.78
N SER A 37 -7.88 9.58 -15.20
CA SER A 37 -8.67 10.81 -15.01
C SER A 37 -9.95 10.58 -14.20
N CYS A 38 -9.90 9.70 -13.20
CA CYS A 38 -11.02 9.39 -12.32
C CYS A 38 -10.85 10.02 -10.94
N ARG A 39 -11.96 10.35 -10.29
CA ARG A 39 -12.03 10.77 -8.88
C ARG A 39 -12.79 9.71 -8.10
N VAL A 40 -12.23 9.25 -6.99
CA VAL A 40 -12.88 8.30 -6.08
C VAL A 40 -13.00 8.90 -4.69
N SER A 41 -14.14 8.65 -4.04
CA SER A 41 -14.41 9.18 -2.71
C SER A 41 -15.35 8.29 -1.90
N GLY A 42 -15.41 8.53 -0.59
CA GLY A 42 -16.37 7.90 0.31
C GLY A 42 -17.15 8.91 1.15
N TYR A 43 -17.63 9.99 0.52
CA TYR A 43 -18.55 10.94 1.14
C TYR A 43 -19.91 10.30 1.45
N ASP A 44 -20.71 10.93 2.32
CA ASP A 44 -22.10 10.55 2.55
C ASP A 44 -22.86 10.45 1.22
N GLU A 45 -23.72 9.44 1.10
CA GLU A 45 -24.52 9.22 -0.10
C GLU A 45 -25.32 10.48 -0.47
N GLY A 46 -25.33 10.82 -1.76
CA GLY A 46 -25.94 12.05 -2.29
C GLY A 46 -25.07 13.30 -2.16
N SER A 47 -24.15 13.38 -1.20
CA SER A 47 -23.40 14.61 -0.92
C SER A 47 -22.32 14.97 -1.97
N LEU A 48 -21.88 13.99 -2.78
CA LEU A 48 -21.09 14.26 -3.97
C LEU A 48 -21.92 15.00 -5.02
N LEU A 49 -23.19 14.59 -5.21
CA LEU A 49 -24.06 15.12 -6.27
C LEU A 49 -24.60 16.50 -5.93
N ASP A 50 -24.92 16.77 -4.67
CA ASP A 50 -25.40 18.07 -4.21
C ASP A 50 -24.27 19.08 -3.90
N GLY A 51 -23.01 18.63 -3.98
CA GLY A 51 -21.81 19.46 -3.78
C GLY A 51 -21.50 19.81 -2.32
N THR A 52 -22.14 19.15 -1.35
CA THR A 52 -21.88 19.40 0.08
C THR A 52 -20.70 18.61 0.64
N PHE A 53 -20.30 17.50 0.00
CA PHE A 53 -19.14 16.66 0.37
C PHE A 53 -19.09 16.30 1.86
N LYS A 54 -20.23 15.89 2.42
CA LYS A 54 -20.35 15.55 3.84
C LYS A 54 -19.47 14.34 4.16
N ARG A 55 -18.99 14.31 5.42
CA ARG A 55 -18.03 13.34 5.97
C ARG A 55 -18.50 12.81 7.31
N THR A 56 -19.78 12.49 7.40
CA THR A 56 -20.44 12.00 8.61
C THR A 56 -20.62 10.49 8.63
N VAL A 57 -20.31 9.80 7.52
CA VAL A 57 -20.33 8.33 7.44
C VAL A 57 -19.43 7.72 8.52
N ALA A 58 -20.03 6.89 9.36
CA ALA A 58 -19.34 6.03 10.30
C ALA A 58 -19.38 4.59 9.79
N ASP A 59 -18.26 4.10 9.25
CA ASP A 59 -18.06 2.71 8.86
C ASP A 59 -16.85 2.10 9.58
N LYS A 60 -16.79 0.77 9.69
CA LYS A 60 -15.69 0.05 10.33
C LYS A 60 -14.39 0.27 9.56
N GLY A 61 -13.51 1.12 10.09
CA GLY A 61 -12.25 1.50 9.44
C GLY A 61 -12.37 2.71 8.52
N GLY A 62 -13.46 3.47 8.63
CA GLY A 62 -13.70 4.69 7.85
C GLY A 62 -14.22 4.42 6.43
N PRO A 63 -14.60 5.46 5.69
CA PRO A 63 -15.15 5.34 4.33
C PRO A 63 -14.19 4.65 3.35
N THR A 64 -14.70 3.73 2.52
CA THR A 64 -13.86 2.91 1.62
C THR A 64 -13.44 3.64 0.34
N GLY A 65 -14.33 3.90 -0.62
CA GLY A 65 -14.10 4.84 -1.72
C GLY A 65 -12.82 4.66 -2.54
N ARG A 66 -12.23 3.44 -2.60
CA ARG A 66 -10.89 3.20 -3.14
C ARG A 66 -10.87 2.68 -4.58
N ILE A 67 -9.68 2.70 -5.18
CA ILE A 67 -9.35 1.87 -6.35
C ILE A 67 -8.69 0.58 -5.86
N LYS A 68 -9.12 -0.57 -6.39
CA LYS A 68 -8.67 -1.88 -5.90
C LYS A 68 -8.50 -2.92 -6.99
N LEU A 69 -7.42 -3.70 -6.90
CA LEU A 69 -7.27 -5.00 -7.56
C LEU A 69 -7.47 -6.09 -6.51
N GLY A 70 -8.41 -7.01 -6.74
CA GLY A 70 -8.81 -8.05 -5.80
C GLY A 70 -10.11 -7.70 -5.06
N THR A 71 -10.52 -8.37 -3.97
CA THR A 71 -9.90 -9.50 -3.28
C THR A 71 -10.03 -10.81 -4.05
N GLU A 72 -11.12 -11.01 -4.80
CA GLU A 72 -11.23 -12.16 -5.71
C GLU A 72 -10.21 -12.01 -6.83
N SER A 73 -9.23 -12.91 -6.80
CA SER A 73 -7.98 -12.82 -7.54
C SER A 73 -7.63 -14.14 -8.23
N PHE A 74 -8.60 -15.04 -8.45
CA PHE A 74 -8.37 -16.41 -8.94
C PHE A 74 -7.65 -16.44 -10.29
N GLY A 75 -8.07 -15.58 -11.22
CA GLY A 75 -7.46 -15.50 -12.55
C GLY A 75 -6.26 -14.56 -12.64
N GLY A 76 -6.01 -13.78 -11.59
CA GLY A 76 -4.97 -12.78 -11.58
C GLY A 76 -5.32 -11.48 -12.33
N PHE A 77 -4.32 -10.59 -12.40
CA PHE A 77 -4.40 -9.27 -13.01
C PHE A 77 -3.11 -9.00 -13.79
N ARG A 78 -3.22 -8.60 -15.07
CA ARG A 78 -2.05 -8.35 -15.92
C ARG A 78 -2.20 -7.07 -16.72
N ASN A 79 -1.12 -6.30 -16.88
CA ASN A 79 -1.12 -5.10 -17.73
C ASN A 79 -2.23 -4.11 -17.31
N ILE A 80 -2.09 -3.59 -16.09
CA ILE A 80 -3.05 -2.67 -15.47
C ILE A 80 -2.38 -1.31 -15.31
N GLU A 81 -3.02 -0.27 -15.83
CA GLU A 81 -2.61 1.11 -15.65
C GLU A 81 -3.64 1.88 -14.84
N VAL A 82 -3.19 2.59 -13.79
CA VAL A 82 -3.98 3.58 -13.04
C VAL A 82 -3.24 4.91 -13.13
N SER A 83 -3.80 5.91 -13.81
CA SER A 83 -3.11 7.17 -14.05
C SER A 83 -3.97 8.41 -13.82
N ASN A 84 -3.39 9.50 -13.33
CA ASN A 84 -4.08 10.80 -13.24
C ASN A 84 -5.40 10.70 -12.42
N CYS A 85 -5.35 10.07 -11.25
CA CYS A 85 -6.54 9.85 -10.40
C CYS A 85 -6.46 10.63 -9.09
N VAL A 86 -7.63 11.00 -8.57
CA VAL A 86 -7.76 11.70 -7.28
C VAL A 86 -8.54 10.83 -6.30
N PHE A 87 -8.03 10.70 -5.07
CA PHE A 87 -8.64 9.98 -3.97
C PHE A 87 -8.97 10.99 -2.86
N GLU A 88 -10.23 11.07 -2.43
CA GLU A 88 -10.64 12.00 -1.37
C GLU A 88 -11.51 11.28 -0.34
N HIS A 89 -11.18 11.38 0.95
CA HIS A 89 -11.96 10.75 2.03
C HIS A 89 -12.19 9.24 1.77
N SER A 90 -11.09 8.49 1.66
CA SER A 90 -11.08 7.10 1.15
C SER A 90 -9.97 6.23 1.76
N ARG A 91 -9.97 4.93 1.44
CA ARG A 91 -8.97 3.91 1.82
C ARG A 91 -7.84 3.72 0.79
N GLY A 92 -7.49 4.78 0.06
CA GLY A 92 -6.30 4.81 -0.81
C GLY A 92 -6.35 3.82 -1.99
N LEU A 93 -5.21 3.23 -2.34
CA LEU A 93 -5.07 2.22 -3.39
C LEU A 93 -4.76 0.85 -2.78
N ALA A 94 -5.45 -0.20 -3.24
CA ALA A 94 -5.17 -1.58 -2.84
C ALA A 94 -4.82 -2.49 -4.03
N ILE A 95 -3.70 -3.21 -3.94
CA ILE A 95 -3.26 -4.23 -4.90
C ILE A 95 -3.13 -5.55 -4.16
N MET A 96 -4.03 -6.50 -4.42
CA MET A 96 -4.11 -7.70 -3.60
C MET A 96 -4.32 -8.97 -4.42
N SER A 97 -3.41 -9.93 -4.22
CA SER A 97 -3.62 -11.32 -4.63
C SER A 97 -3.72 -12.17 -3.37
N VAL A 98 -4.88 -12.79 -3.16
CA VAL A 98 -5.12 -13.63 -1.97
C VAL A 98 -5.81 -14.96 -2.30
N ASP A 99 -6.36 -15.09 -3.51
CA ASP A 99 -7.07 -16.29 -3.97
C ASP A 99 -6.30 -17.03 -5.09
N GLY A 100 -4.98 -16.82 -5.18
CA GLY A 100 -4.06 -17.68 -5.93
C GLY A 100 -3.61 -17.22 -7.33
N GLY A 101 -4.23 -16.19 -7.91
CA GLY A 101 -3.83 -15.71 -9.24
C GLY A 101 -2.66 -14.71 -9.21
N PRO A 102 -1.88 -14.59 -10.30
CA PRO A 102 -0.76 -13.66 -10.37
C PRO A 102 -1.24 -12.21 -10.54
N ILE A 103 -0.56 -11.25 -9.91
CA ILE A 103 -0.60 -9.83 -10.28
C ILE A 103 0.74 -9.49 -10.91
N GLU A 104 0.72 -9.03 -12.16
CA GLU A 104 1.94 -8.59 -12.85
C GLU A 104 1.72 -7.43 -13.81
N ASP A 105 2.76 -6.63 -13.98
CA ASP A 105 2.79 -5.47 -14.87
C ASP A 105 1.70 -4.45 -14.49
N VAL A 106 1.78 -3.93 -13.26
CA VAL A 106 0.88 -2.89 -12.74
C VAL A 106 1.62 -1.56 -12.67
N ARG A 107 1.09 -0.55 -13.36
CA ARG A 107 1.61 0.82 -13.34
C ARG A 107 0.60 1.77 -12.72
N VAL A 108 1.03 2.51 -11.71
CA VAL A 108 0.25 3.54 -11.02
C VAL A 108 1.02 4.84 -11.10
N THR A 109 0.42 5.91 -11.61
CA THR A 109 1.12 7.18 -11.76
C THR A 109 0.24 8.41 -11.67
N ASP A 110 0.81 9.54 -11.22
CA ASP A 110 0.13 10.84 -11.19
C ASP A 110 -1.14 10.80 -10.33
N ILE A 111 -0.96 10.48 -9.04
CA ILE A 111 -2.05 10.27 -8.10
C ILE A 111 -2.04 11.36 -7.03
N THR A 112 -3.20 11.98 -6.78
CA THR A 112 -3.39 12.90 -5.66
C THR A 112 -4.34 12.29 -4.65
N MET A 113 -3.98 12.31 -3.38
CA MET A 113 -4.78 11.76 -2.30
C MET A 113 -4.94 12.79 -1.17
N ARG A 114 -6.15 12.93 -0.63
CA ARG A 114 -6.43 13.81 0.51
C ARG A 114 -7.38 13.12 1.48
N ASP A 115 -7.11 13.25 2.78
CA ASP A 115 -7.93 12.64 3.84
C ASP A 115 -8.05 11.12 3.60
N ILE A 116 -6.91 10.44 3.62
CA ILE A 116 -6.88 8.98 3.50
C ILE A 116 -7.03 8.39 4.87
N VAL A 117 -8.08 7.60 5.08
CA VAL A 117 -8.47 7.16 6.43
C VAL A 117 -7.67 5.96 6.94
N ASN A 118 -6.90 5.30 6.06
CA ASN A 118 -5.99 4.19 6.39
C ASN A 118 -4.69 4.24 5.55
N ALA A 119 -4.26 3.13 4.94
CA ALA A 119 -3.08 3.06 4.07
C ALA A 119 -3.32 3.75 2.70
N PRO A 120 -2.49 4.72 2.28
CA PRO A 120 -2.61 5.33 0.96
C PRO A 120 -2.22 4.35 -0.14
N ILE A 121 -1.28 3.44 0.15
CA ILE A 121 -0.88 2.34 -0.71
C ILE A 121 -0.86 1.07 0.13
N PHE A 122 -1.65 0.07 -0.28
CA PHE A 122 -1.69 -1.25 0.34
C PHE A 122 -1.42 -2.33 -0.71
N VAL A 123 -0.35 -3.09 -0.52
CA VAL A 123 0.01 -4.24 -1.37
C VAL A 123 0.03 -5.48 -0.50
N ARG A 124 -0.82 -6.47 -0.85
CA ARG A 124 -0.97 -7.68 -0.06
C ARG A 124 -0.99 -8.93 -0.93
N LEU A 125 0.03 -9.76 -0.77
CA LEU A 125 -0.03 -11.17 -1.19
C LEU A 125 -0.50 -12.01 0.01
N GLY A 126 -1.43 -12.93 -0.20
CA GLY A 126 -1.95 -13.83 0.83
C GLY A 126 -2.33 -15.20 0.28
N THR A 127 -2.63 -16.12 1.18
CA THR A 127 -2.90 -17.54 0.93
C THR A 127 -4.28 -17.93 1.44
N ARG A 128 -5.27 -17.08 1.18
CA ARG A 128 -6.67 -17.41 1.46
C ARG A 128 -7.17 -18.51 0.51
N VAL A 129 -6.68 -18.52 -0.74
CA VAL A 129 -6.82 -19.58 -1.77
C VAL A 129 -8.18 -20.28 -1.76
N ARG A 130 -9.28 -19.51 -1.90
CA ARG A 130 -10.65 -20.08 -1.96
C ARG A 130 -11.00 -20.71 -3.31
N GLY A 131 -10.00 -20.94 -4.16
CA GLY A 131 -10.20 -21.44 -5.52
C GLY A 131 -10.56 -22.92 -5.49
N PRO A 132 -11.19 -23.46 -6.55
CA PRO A 132 -11.45 -24.89 -6.64
C PRO A 132 -10.13 -25.69 -6.74
N GLY A 133 -10.08 -26.87 -6.11
CA GLY A 133 -8.94 -27.79 -6.14
C GLY A 133 -7.75 -27.31 -5.27
N ASP A 134 -6.56 -27.81 -5.58
CA ASP A 134 -5.30 -27.50 -4.87
C ASP A 134 -4.74 -26.14 -5.32
N THR A 135 -5.53 -25.07 -5.15
CA THR A 135 -5.11 -23.70 -5.52
C THR A 135 -3.91 -23.28 -4.67
N LEU A 136 -2.79 -22.95 -5.33
CA LEU A 136 -1.57 -22.47 -4.68
C LEU A 136 -1.62 -20.96 -4.42
N ALA A 137 -0.67 -20.47 -3.62
CA ALA A 137 -0.45 -19.04 -3.45
C ALA A 137 -0.21 -18.36 -4.81
N GLY A 138 -0.70 -17.13 -4.94
CA GLY A 138 -0.43 -16.30 -6.11
C GLY A 138 0.95 -15.67 -6.06
N SER A 139 1.17 -14.69 -6.93
CA SER A 139 2.36 -13.85 -6.93
C SER A 139 1.96 -12.39 -7.13
N ILE A 140 2.78 -11.45 -6.65
CA ILE A 140 2.69 -10.04 -7.02
C ILE A 140 4.08 -9.63 -7.50
N ARG A 141 4.20 -9.22 -8.76
CA ARG A 141 5.48 -8.77 -9.32
C ARG A 141 5.37 -7.61 -10.31
N HIS A 142 6.48 -6.92 -10.57
CA HIS A 142 6.56 -5.83 -11.56
C HIS A 142 5.52 -4.74 -11.29
N VAL A 143 5.52 -4.21 -10.06
CA VAL A 143 4.62 -3.13 -9.65
C VAL A 143 5.41 -1.82 -9.65
N ARG A 144 4.93 -0.81 -10.38
CA ARG A 144 5.53 0.52 -10.47
C ARG A 144 4.54 1.57 -10.00
N ILE A 145 4.83 2.23 -8.90
CA ILE A 145 4.00 3.31 -8.32
C ILE A 145 4.84 4.57 -8.31
N SER A 146 4.47 5.57 -9.10
CA SER A 146 5.23 6.82 -9.24
C SER A 146 4.39 8.07 -9.12
N ARG A 147 4.99 9.20 -8.73
CA ARG A 147 4.32 10.52 -8.74
C ARG A 147 3.01 10.52 -7.96
N VAL A 148 3.10 10.19 -6.67
CA VAL A 148 1.96 10.14 -5.75
C VAL A 148 2.15 11.17 -4.65
N THR A 149 1.16 12.05 -4.48
CA THR A 149 1.07 12.95 -3.32
C THR A 149 -0.12 12.54 -2.46
N ALA A 150 0.09 12.30 -1.16
CA ALA A 150 -0.98 12.06 -0.21
C ALA A 150 -0.86 12.96 1.02
N ASP A 151 -1.92 13.69 1.32
CA ASP A 151 -2.03 14.54 2.51
C ASP A 151 -3.11 14.03 3.47
N ASP A 152 -2.90 14.27 4.76
CA ASP A 152 -3.82 13.88 5.83
C ASP A 152 -4.09 12.36 5.86
N VAL A 153 -3.02 11.58 5.77
CA VAL A 153 -3.07 10.10 5.82
C VAL A 153 -3.24 9.60 7.25
N GLY A 154 -4.08 8.59 7.45
CA GLY A 154 -4.36 7.94 8.72
C GLY A 154 -3.11 7.53 9.50
N THR A 155 -3.22 7.56 10.83
CA THR A 155 -2.09 7.31 11.73
C THR A 155 -1.59 5.85 11.70
N ASP A 156 -2.48 4.89 11.49
CA ASP A 156 -2.21 3.52 11.92
C ASP A 156 -1.43 2.68 10.89
N GLN A 157 -1.68 2.81 9.58
CA GLN A 157 -1.14 1.84 8.61
C GLN A 157 -0.02 2.34 7.69
N GLY A 158 0.21 3.64 7.55
CA GLY A 158 1.23 4.13 6.61
C GLY A 158 1.10 3.51 5.20
N VAL A 159 2.20 3.44 4.44
CA VAL A 159 2.31 2.53 3.30
C VAL A 159 2.58 1.12 3.80
N LEU A 160 1.78 0.15 3.35
CA LEU A 160 1.88 -1.24 3.80
C LEU A 160 2.08 -2.17 2.60
N ILE A 161 3.25 -2.81 2.54
CA ILE A 161 3.60 -3.82 1.53
C ILE A 161 3.88 -5.12 2.27
N SER A 162 3.09 -6.16 2.02
CA SER A 162 3.22 -7.40 2.76
C SER A 162 2.99 -8.61 1.87
N GLY A 163 4.06 -9.40 1.69
CA GLY A 163 3.96 -10.80 1.30
C GLY A 163 3.56 -11.69 2.48
N VAL A 164 3.77 -12.99 2.33
CA VAL A 164 3.63 -13.98 3.42
C VAL A 164 4.88 -14.86 3.48
N PRO A 165 5.12 -15.58 4.58
CA PRO A 165 6.22 -16.54 4.64
C PRO A 165 6.26 -17.46 3.41
N GLY A 166 7.45 -17.58 2.81
CA GLY A 166 7.66 -18.38 1.59
C GLY A 166 7.18 -17.75 0.28
N HIS A 167 6.45 -16.63 0.32
CA HIS A 167 5.92 -15.96 -0.88
C HIS A 167 6.11 -14.45 -0.79
N ALA A 168 7.18 -13.96 -1.42
CA ALA A 168 7.50 -12.54 -1.42
C ALA A 168 6.65 -11.76 -2.43
N VAL A 169 6.41 -10.48 -2.14
CA VAL A 169 6.13 -9.50 -3.20
C VAL A 169 7.44 -9.22 -3.92
N GLU A 170 7.47 -9.32 -5.24
CA GLU A 170 8.70 -9.22 -6.02
C GLU A 170 8.73 -7.94 -6.88
N ASP A 171 9.90 -7.33 -7.04
CA ASP A 171 10.12 -6.24 -7.98
C ASP A 171 9.04 -5.12 -7.90
N LEU A 172 8.99 -4.47 -6.75
CA LEU A 172 8.11 -3.32 -6.51
C LEU A 172 8.95 -2.05 -6.42
N ARG A 173 8.55 -1.04 -7.19
CA ARG A 173 9.15 0.30 -7.12
C ARG A 173 8.13 1.34 -6.69
N LEU A 174 8.50 2.13 -5.70
CA LEU A 174 7.82 3.34 -5.27
C LEU A 174 8.75 4.52 -5.56
N SER A 175 8.34 5.47 -6.41
CA SER A 175 9.20 6.60 -6.75
C SER A 175 8.50 7.96 -6.87
N GLU A 176 9.22 9.04 -6.57
CA GLU A 176 8.69 10.40 -6.68
C GLU A 176 7.39 10.57 -5.88
N VAL A 177 7.41 10.18 -4.60
CA VAL A 177 6.21 10.23 -3.76
C VAL A 177 6.39 11.14 -2.55
N ARG A 178 5.28 11.75 -2.12
CA ARG A 178 5.23 12.64 -0.97
C ARG A 178 4.01 12.30 -0.11
N PHE A 179 4.26 11.89 1.13
CA PHE A 179 3.20 11.53 2.07
C PHE A 179 3.28 12.35 3.35
N ALA A 180 2.16 12.98 3.72
CA ALA A 180 1.98 13.66 5.00
C ALA A 180 0.97 12.89 5.87
N PHE A 181 1.49 12.20 6.87
CA PHE A 181 0.71 11.40 7.81
C PHE A 181 0.20 12.25 8.98
N ARG A 182 -0.96 11.90 9.53
CA ARG A 182 -1.53 12.57 10.71
C ARG A 182 -0.59 12.53 11.93
N GLY A 183 0.30 11.55 12.00
CA GLY A 183 1.18 11.32 13.15
C GLY A 183 0.41 10.83 14.37
N GLY A 184 1.01 10.92 15.55
CA GLY A 184 0.41 10.48 16.82
C GLY A 184 0.81 9.08 17.27
N GLY A 185 1.86 8.50 16.69
CA GLY A 185 2.48 7.28 17.23
C GLY A 185 3.36 7.57 18.45
N ALA A 186 3.33 6.65 19.41
CA ALA A 186 4.14 6.66 20.62
C ALA A 186 5.44 5.84 20.42
N PRO A 187 6.48 6.01 21.27
CA PRO A 187 7.71 5.22 21.15
C PRO A 187 7.46 3.72 21.28
N GLU A 188 6.51 3.32 22.11
CA GLU A 188 6.17 1.91 22.35
C GLU A 188 5.56 1.24 21.11
N ASP A 189 4.92 2.04 20.24
CA ASP A 189 4.34 1.53 19.00
C ASP A 189 5.43 0.96 18.06
N ALA A 190 6.69 1.41 18.17
CA ALA A 190 7.80 0.89 17.38
C ALA A 190 8.12 -0.59 17.65
N ALA A 191 7.70 -1.10 18.81
CA ALA A 191 7.86 -2.51 19.20
C ALA A 191 6.69 -3.40 18.75
N LEU A 192 5.64 -2.84 18.13
CA LEU A 192 4.51 -3.61 17.63
C LEU A 192 4.97 -4.58 16.52
N GLU A 193 4.39 -5.78 16.56
CA GLU A 193 4.62 -6.84 15.59
C GLU A 193 3.33 -7.07 14.81
N PRO A 194 3.22 -6.56 13.58
CA PRO A 194 2.03 -6.77 12.76
C PRO A 194 1.83 -8.28 12.52
N PRO A 195 0.61 -8.82 12.67
CA PRO A 195 0.34 -10.25 12.46
C PRO A 195 0.56 -10.69 10.99
N GLU A 196 0.72 -12.00 10.75
CA GLU A 196 0.90 -12.53 9.39
C GLU A 196 -0.37 -12.54 8.55
N LEU A 197 -1.51 -12.92 9.13
CA LEU A 197 -2.84 -12.87 8.51
C LEU A 197 -2.91 -13.54 7.12
N GLU A 198 -2.19 -14.64 6.92
CA GLU A 198 -1.96 -15.24 5.59
C GLU A 198 -3.28 -15.59 4.87
N SER A 199 -4.22 -16.21 5.58
CA SER A 199 -5.53 -16.64 5.06
C SER A 199 -6.70 -15.71 5.43
N ASP A 200 -6.44 -14.63 6.14
CA ASP A 200 -7.48 -13.72 6.65
C ASP A 200 -8.01 -12.75 5.59
N PRO A 201 -9.20 -12.14 5.82
CA PRO A 201 -9.65 -11.00 5.04
C PRO A 201 -8.59 -9.88 4.95
N PRO A 202 -8.13 -9.49 3.75
CA PRO A 202 -7.00 -8.59 3.58
C PRO A 202 -7.43 -7.13 3.64
N GLU A 203 -7.64 -6.60 4.84
CA GLU A 203 -7.90 -5.16 5.05
C GLU A 203 -6.79 -4.54 5.92
N PRO A 204 -6.28 -3.33 5.59
CA PRO A 204 -5.19 -2.70 6.33
C PRO A 204 -5.43 -2.62 7.84
N ALA A 205 -6.66 -2.30 8.25
CA ALA A 205 -7.04 -2.19 9.66
C ALA A 205 -6.85 -3.50 10.46
N ARG A 206 -6.80 -4.66 9.80
CA ARG A 206 -6.56 -5.95 10.46
C ARG A 206 -5.12 -6.09 10.98
N PHE A 207 -4.16 -5.36 10.41
CA PHE A 207 -2.79 -5.29 10.90
C PHE A 207 -2.65 -4.39 12.13
N GLY A 208 -3.73 -3.70 12.53
CA GLY A 208 -3.71 -2.74 13.63
C GLY A 208 -2.86 -1.52 13.30
N ARG A 209 -2.28 -0.94 14.35
CA ARG A 209 -1.26 0.11 14.21
C ARG A 209 0.08 -0.54 13.86
N LEU A 210 0.73 -0.02 12.83
CA LEU A 210 2.05 -0.45 12.41
C LEU A 210 3.16 0.22 13.23
N PRO A 211 4.32 -0.45 13.33
CA PRO A 211 5.49 0.07 14.05
C PRO A 211 6.19 1.24 13.35
N THR A 212 5.62 1.73 12.25
CA THR A 212 6.14 2.84 11.46
C THR A 212 5.04 3.83 11.18
N TYR A 213 5.37 5.11 11.08
CA TYR A 213 4.41 6.09 10.57
C TYR A 213 4.39 6.12 9.03
N GLY A 214 5.49 5.76 8.38
CA GLY A 214 5.71 5.98 6.96
C GLY A 214 5.52 4.75 6.09
N LEU A 215 6.47 3.81 6.13
CA LEU A 215 6.53 2.63 5.27
C LEU A 215 6.85 1.37 6.08
N PHE A 216 5.99 0.36 5.99
CA PHE A 216 6.26 -0.99 6.45
C PHE A 216 6.26 -1.95 5.25
N ALA A 217 7.37 -2.66 5.06
CA ALA A 217 7.49 -3.69 4.04
C ALA A 217 7.91 -5.02 4.68
N ARG A 218 7.16 -6.10 4.43
CA ARG A 218 7.47 -7.45 4.91
C ARG A 218 7.37 -8.51 3.81
N HIS A 219 8.30 -9.47 3.80
CA HIS A 219 8.37 -10.55 2.80
C HIS A 219 8.42 -9.97 1.38
N VAL A 220 9.51 -9.26 1.07
CA VAL A 220 9.68 -8.56 -0.21
C VAL A 220 11.02 -8.90 -0.85
N LYS A 221 11.05 -9.03 -2.17
CA LYS A 221 12.29 -9.25 -2.93
C LYS A 221 12.43 -8.21 -4.04
N GLY A 222 13.53 -7.46 -4.06
CA GLY A 222 13.74 -6.39 -5.05
C GLY A 222 12.80 -5.21 -4.82
N LEU A 223 12.98 -4.50 -3.70
CA LEU A 223 12.24 -3.28 -3.37
C LEU A 223 13.05 -2.04 -3.74
N GLU A 224 12.49 -1.16 -4.57
CA GLU A 224 13.09 0.15 -4.90
C GLU A 224 12.24 1.29 -4.33
N ILE A 225 12.83 2.17 -3.52
CA ILE A 225 12.18 3.35 -2.93
C ILE A 225 13.01 4.59 -3.28
N HIS A 226 12.59 5.35 -4.30
CA HIS A 226 13.42 6.43 -4.88
C HIS A 226 12.73 7.80 -4.85
N HIS A 227 13.41 8.84 -4.39
CA HIS A 227 12.86 10.22 -4.33
C HIS A 227 11.55 10.25 -3.55
N VAL A 228 11.63 9.82 -2.28
CA VAL A 228 10.46 9.63 -1.41
C VAL A 228 10.53 10.59 -0.23
N GLU A 229 9.44 11.29 0.04
CA GLU A 229 9.31 12.18 1.18
C GLU A 229 8.19 11.73 2.13
N LEU A 230 8.54 11.43 3.39
CA LEU A 230 7.63 10.97 4.44
C LEU A 230 7.62 11.98 5.59
N ARG A 231 6.50 12.66 5.80
CA ARG A 231 6.31 13.72 6.81
C ARG A 231 5.14 13.43 7.72
N TRP A 232 5.06 14.11 8.85
CA TRP A 232 3.91 14.04 9.74
C TRP A 232 3.38 15.43 10.12
N LEU A 233 2.09 15.50 10.43
CA LEU A 233 1.38 16.72 10.78
C LEU A 233 1.39 16.98 12.30
N LYS A 234 1.39 15.92 13.11
CA LYS A 234 1.47 15.97 14.58
C LYS A 234 2.62 15.11 15.07
N ASP A 235 3.06 15.35 16.30
CA ASP A 235 4.14 14.60 16.95
C ASP A 235 4.04 13.09 16.69
N GLU A 236 5.15 12.53 16.24
CA GLU A 236 5.27 11.15 15.82
C GLU A 236 6.60 10.62 16.33
N LYS A 237 6.56 9.44 16.95
CA LYS A 237 7.71 8.85 17.64
C LYS A 237 8.07 7.46 17.13
N ARG A 238 7.32 6.92 16.18
CA ARG A 238 7.67 5.69 15.48
C ARG A 238 8.74 5.96 14.41
N PRO A 239 9.52 4.94 14.04
CA PRO A 239 10.37 4.97 12.86
C PRO A 239 9.61 5.31 11.57
N ALA A 240 10.33 5.87 10.61
CA ALA A 240 9.79 6.17 9.29
C ALA A 240 9.61 4.90 8.46
N VAL A 241 10.61 4.01 8.50
CA VAL A 241 10.65 2.81 7.66
C VAL A 241 11.00 1.59 8.49
N ARG A 242 10.30 0.49 8.25
CA ARG A 242 10.67 -0.83 8.73
C ARG A 242 10.63 -1.82 7.56
N LEU A 243 11.75 -2.51 7.36
CA LEU A 243 11.90 -3.61 6.42
C LEU A 243 12.07 -4.90 7.23
N ASP A 244 11.23 -5.89 6.96
CA ASP A 244 11.21 -7.16 7.68
C ASP A 244 11.18 -8.34 6.70
N ASP A 245 12.17 -9.23 6.74
CA ASP A 245 12.34 -10.30 5.74
C ASP A 245 12.33 -9.74 4.30
N VAL A 246 13.35 -8.93 3.98
CA VAL A 246 13.50 -8.29 2.68
C VAL A 246 14.83 -8.68 2.03
N ASP A 247 14.75 -9.10 0.77
CA ASP A 247 15.90 -9.53 -0.04
C ASP A 247 16.11 -8.58 -1.22
N GLY A 248 17.11 -7.71 -1.13
CA GLY A 248 17.37 -6.67 -2.11
C GLY A 248 16.46 -5.46 -1.89
N ALA A 249 16.95 -4.46 -1.17
CA ALA A 249 16.25 -3.20 -0.96
C ALA A 249 17.16 -2.01 -1.29
N ASP A 250 16.64 -1.12 -2.11
CA ASP A 250 17.36 0.07 -2.59
C ASP A 250 16.59 1.35 -2.29
N LEU A 251 17.12 2.14 -1.35
CA LEU A 251 16.58 3.43 -0.95
C LEU A 251 17.48 4.55 -1.48
N HIS A 252 16.93 5.45 -2.30
CA HIS A 252 17.68 6.53 -2.94
C HIS A 252 16.92 7.85 -2.79
N ASP A 253 17.55 8.92 -2.30
CA ASP A 253 16.91 10.22 -1.99
C ASP A 253 15.61 10.05 -1.16
N VAL A 254 15.73 9.36 -0.03
CA VAL A 254 14.65 9.20 0.94
C VAL A 254 14.77 10.30 2.00
N ARG A 255 13.71 11.09 2.12
CA ARG A 255 13.57 12.20 3.07
C ARG A 255 12.50 11.86 4.08
N THR A 256 12.87 11.85 5.35
CA THR A 256 11.96 11.59 6.44
C THR A 256 11.98 12.77 7.39
N GLN A 257 10.81 13.30 7.73
CA GLN A 257 10.71 14.08 8.96
C GLN A 257 11.13 13.18 10.12
N ARG A 258 11.91 13.72 11.06
CA ARG A 258 12.53 12.94 12.14
C ARG A 258 12.84 13.86 13.32
N LEU A 259 12.91 13.28 14.51
CA LEU A 259 13.55 13.93 15.66
C LEU A 259 14.99 13.42 15.78
N PRO A 260 15.94 14.24 16.25
CA PRO A 260 17.36 13.85 16.33
C PRO A 260 17.64 12.53 17.06
N ASP A 261 16.84 12.21 18.08
CA ASP A 261 17.05 11.04 18.96
C ASP A 261 16.17 9.83 18.59
N LEU A 262 15.44 9.89 17.47
CA LEU A 262 14.56 8.79 17.05
C LEU A 262 15.19 7.96 15.94
N VAL A 263 15.06 6.65 16.08
CA VAL A 263 15.34 5.67 15.03
C VAL A 263 14.50 6.02 13.80
N THR A 264 15.14 6.10 12.63
CA THR A 264 14.46 6.46 11.38
C THR A 264 14.17 5.20 10.55
N LEU A 265 15.10 4.24 10.50
CA LEU A 265 14.99 2.98 9.78
C LEU A 265 15.23 1.79 10.71
N VAL A 266 14.37 0.78 10.57
CA VAL A 266 14.51 -0.53 11.22
C VAL A 266 14.63 -1.62 10.16
N LEU A 267 15.67 -2.44 10.25
CA LEU A 267 15.89 -3.60 9.39
C LEU A 267 15.80 -4.86 10.25
N ARG A 268 15.04 -5.86 9.80
CA ARG A 268 14.99 -7.20 10.39
C ARG A 268 15.05 -8.26 9.31
N LYS A 269 15.95 -9.24 9.44
CA LYS A 269 16.18 -10.31 8.44
C LYS A 269 16.33 -9.75 7.02
N VAL A 270 17.18 -8.74 6.86
CA VAL A 270 17.35 -8.03 5.58
C VAL A 270 18.65 -8.45 4.92
N ARG A 271 18.59 -8.75 3.62
CA ARG A 271 19.74 -9.05 2.76
C ARG A 271 19.83 -8.04 1.63
N ASP A 272 21.05 -7.74 1.20
CA ASP A 272 21.35 -6.84 0.09
C ASP A 272 20.62 -5.48 0.16
N PHE A 273 20.72 -4.83 1.32
CA PHE A 273 20.17 -3.49 1.54
C PHE A 273 21.18 -2.41 1.16
N ARG A 274 20.70 -1.34 0.52
CA ARG A 274 21.42 -0.08 0.36
C ARG A 274 20.51 1.12 0.58
N ILE A 275 21.06 2.14 1.21
CA ILE A 275 20.51 3.49 1.24
C ILE A 275 21.61 4.48 0.85
N HIS A 276 21.29 5.41 -0.03
CA HIS A 276 22.25 6.43 -0.48
C HIS A 276 21.57 7.75 -0.85
N ASP A 277 22.34 8.82 -0.84
CA ASP A 277 21.93 10.18 -1.22
C ASP A 277 20.68 10.67 -0.49
N SER A 278 20.48 10.20 0.74
CA SER A 278 19.26 10.42 1.53
C SER A 278 19.51 11.47 2.62
N PRO A 279 18.96 12.70 2.50
CA PRO A 279 19.31 13.80 3.39
C PRO A 279 19.14 13.46 4.88
N GLY A 280 20.25 13.60 5.60
CA GLY A 280 20.32 13.31 7.02
C GLY A 280 20.48 11.83 7.38
N ILE A 281 20.26 10.90 6.46
CA ILE A 281 20.48 9.47 6.70
C ILE A 281 21.82 9.09 6.06
N PRO A 282 22.82 8.65 6.84
CA PRO A 282 24.11 8.27 6.27
C PRO A 282 23.97 7.13 5.26
N ASP A 283 24.71 7.24 4.16
CA ASP A 283 24.83 6.18 3.17
C ASP A 283 25.27 4.87 3.85
N ARG A 284 24.61 3.78 3.48
CA ARG A 284 24.86 2.47 4.08
C ARG A 284 24.58 1.36 3.09
N ARG A 285 25.44 0.34 3.12
CA ARG A 285 25.22 -0.94 2.45
C ARG A 285 25.33 -2.06 3.48
N VAL A 286 24.36 -2.97 3.47
CA VAL A 286 24.28 -4.11 4.38
C VAL A 286 24.05 -5.36 3.55
N ALA A 287 25.03 -6.27 3.55
CA ALA A 287 24.92 -7.53 2.83
C ALA A 287 23.90 -8.47 3.49
N ASN A 288 23.92 -8.56 4.83
CA ASN A 288 22.97 -9.34 5.61
C ASN A 288 22.86 -8.77 7.03
N VAL A 289 21.67 -8.75 7.62
CA VAL A 289 21.43 -8.34 9.01
C VAL A 289 20.19 -9.00 9.59
N GLU A 290 20.32 -9.58 10.79
CA GLU A 290 19.19 -10.12 11.55
C GLU A 290 18.33 -9.01 12.16
N SER A 291 18.97 -7.98 12.73
CA SER A 291 18.31 -6.80 13.27
C SER A 291 19.25 -5.59 13.30
N ALA A 292 18.79 -4.43 12.84
CA ALA A 292 19.47 -3.15 12.98
C ALA A 292 18.47 -1.99 13.03
N ALA A 293 18.84 -0.92 13.73
CA ALA A 293 18.06 0.31 13.83
C ALA A 293 19.01 1.52 13.73
N PHE A 294 18.67 2.52 12.92
CA PHE A 294 19.49 3.72 12.71
C PHE A 294 18.71 4.89 12.11
#